data_AF-A0A914EWR3-F1
#
_entry.id   AF-A0A914EWR3-F1
#
_cell.length_a   1.000
_cell.length_b   1.000
_cell.length_c   1.000
_cell.angle_alpha   90.00
_cell.angle_beta   90.00
_cell.angle_gamma   90.00
#
_symmetry.space_group_name_H-M   'P 1'
#
loop_
_entity.id
_entity.type
_entity.pdbx_description
1 polymer ?
#
loop_
_entity_poly.entity_id
_entity_poly.type
_entity_poly.pdbx_seq_one_letter_code
_entity_poly.pdbx_strand_id
1 'polypeptide(L)'
;MLKSDDTHSTLSISQDQKQSFPYFLDEDYAVSNELTDEFLIILINENSTFVKNLPTGCGSYLKSYIVQYIFTICIRLQIPDDVKYFAIDIFDTFMNTQGIALWDAVAKLNRCNKAKYKIWAKIEATISRQLTLRVVSAIQIASKLHSFHDVSDIVYA
;
A
#
# COMPACT_ATOMS: atom_id res chain seq x y z
N MET A 1 -15.32 -67.00 -22.26
CA MET A 1 -16.21 -65.97 -22.86
C MET A 1 -16.77 -65.18 -21.69
N LEU A 2 -16.64 -63.88 -21.52
CA LEU A 2 -16.03 -62.79 -22.29
C LEU A 2 -15.65 -61.70 -21.26
N LYS A 3 -14.59 -60.97 -21.58
CA LYS A 3 -13.98 -59.84 -20.87
C LYS A 3 -14.79 -58.56 -21.18
N SER A 4 -14.83 -57.59 -20.26
CA SER A 4 -15.20 -56.19 -20.54
C SER A 4 -14.60 -55.31 -19.43
N ASP A 5 -13.29 -55.03 -19.47
CA ASP A 5 -12.61 -53.96 -20.23
C ASP A 5 -12.94 -52.55 -19.69
N ASP A 6 -12.01 -52.11 -18.82
CA ASP A 6 -11.73 -50.73 -18.46
C ASP A 6 -11.54 -49.87 -19.72
N THR A 7 -12.23 -48.74 -19.79
CA THR A 7 -11.92 -47.68 -20.75
C THR A 7 -11.86 -46.34 -20.02
N HIS A 8 -10.78 -46.14 -19.26
CA HIS A 8 -10.20 -44.81 -19.09
C HIS A 8 -9.76 -44.32 -20.47
N SER A 9 -10.64 -43.55 -21.12
CA SER A 9 -10.34 -42.91 -22.40
C SER A 9 -9.42 -41.73 -22.12
N THR A 10 -8.11 -41.99 -22.13
CA THR A 10 -7.08 -40.97 -22.31
C THR A 10 -7.24 -40.37 -23.70
N LEU A 11 -7.88 -39.20 -23.76
CA LEU A 11 -7.82 -38.32 -24.92
C LEU A 11 -6.40 -37.77 -25.02
N SER A 12 -5.60 -38.42 -25.86
CA SER A 12 -4.30 -37.94 -26.31
C SER A 12 -4.49 -36.71 -27.20
N ILE A 13 -4.45 -35.53 -26.59
CA ILE A 13 -4.40 -34.27 -27.32
C ILE A 13 -3.00 -34.17 -27.96
N SER A 14 -3.03 -34.09 -29.28
CA SER A 14 -1.87 -34.05 -30.18
C SER A 14 -1.02 -32.80 -29.91
N GLN A 15 0.30 -32.97 -29.80
CA GLN A 15 1.29 -31.92 -29.48
C GLN A 15 1.48 -30.82 -30.55
N ASP A 16 0.58 -30.62 -31.51
CA ASP A 16 0.84 -29.80 -32.71
C ASP A 16 -0.25 -28.77 -33.03
N GLN A 17 -0.81 -28.10 -32.03
CA GLN A 17 -1.57 -26.86 -32.24
C GLN A 17 -1.00 -25.75 -31.36
N LYS A 18 -0.03 -25.01 -31.93
CA LYS A 18 0.54 -23.76 -31.41
C LYS A 18 -0.62 -22.78 -31.12
N GLN A 19 -1.02 -22.68 -29.86
CA GLN A 19 -2.20 -21.93 -29.45
C GLN A 19 -1.90 -20.42 -29.47
N SER A 20 -2.61 -19.70 -30.34
CA SER A 20 -2.46 -18.27 -30.61
C SER A 20 -3.09 -17.35 -29.55
N PHE A 21 -3.30 -17.82 -28.32
CA PHE A 21 -3.92 -17.04 -27.25
C PHE A 21 -3.29 -17.38 -25.90
N PRO A 22 -3.10 -16.39 -25.00
CA PRO A 22 -2.60 -16.66 -23.66
C PRO A 22 -3.52 -17.66 -22.96
N TYR A 23 -2.98 -18.83 -22.64
CA TYR A 23 -3.69 -19.89 -21.93
C TYR A 23 -3.57 -19.62 -20.42
N PHE A 24 -4.46 -18.78 -19.89
CA PHE A 24 -4.43 -18.33 -18.49
C PHE A 24 -4.78 -19.43 -17.46
N LEU A 25 -5.14 -20.63 -17.92
CA LEU A 25 -5.47 -21.79 -17.09
C LEU A 25 -4.36 -22.85 -17.12
N ASP A 26 -3.14 -22.43 -17.49
CA ASP A 26 -1.98 -23.30 -17.43
C ASP A 26 -1.52 -23.47 -15.98
N GLU A 27 -1.83 -24.61 -15.38
CA GLU A 27 -1.34 -24.94 -14.04
C GLU A 27 0.16 -25.33 -14.05
N ASP A 28 0.76 -25.60 -15.21
CA ASP A 28 2.17 -25.99 -15.32
C ASP A 28 3.14 -24.84 -14.95
N TYR A 29 2.64 -23.60 -14.94
CA TYR A 29 3.39 -22.40 -14.53
C TYR A 29 2.83 -21.73 -13.27
N ALA A 30 1.86 -22.35 -12.59
CA ALA A 30 1.37 -21.85 -11.33
C ALA A 30 2.40 -22.05 -10.21
N VAL A 31 2.49 -21.08 -9.30
CA VAL A 31 3.23 -21.25 -8.04
C VAL A 31 2.60 -22.40 -7.27
N SER A 32 3.41 -23.28 -6.67
CA SER A 32 2.84 -24.42 -5.93
C SER A 32 1.95 -23.95 -4.79
N ASN A 33 0.89 -24.71 -4.50
CA ASN A 33 -0.02 -24.39 -3.40
C ASN A 33 0.73 -24.34 -2.05
N GLU A 34 1.68 -25.25 -1.84
CA GLU A 34 2.51 -25.28 -0.62
C GLU A 34 3.35 -24.02 -0.46
N LEU A 35 3.97 -23.53 -1.54
CA LEU A 35 4.74 -22.30 -1.52
C LEU A 35 3.82 -21.09 -1.31
N THR A 36 2.64 -21.09 -1.93
CA THR A 36 1.63 -20.04 -1.75
C THR A 36 1.15 -19.96 -0.30
N ASP A 37 0.88 -21.10 0.32
CA ASP A 37 0.47 -21.18 1.72
C ASP A 37 1.57 -20.67 2.65
N GLU A 38 2.83 -21.03 2.40
CA GLU A 38 3.97 -20.52 3.17
C GLU A 38 4.08 -18.99 3.06
N PHE A 39 4.01 -18.43 1.84
CA PHE A 39 4.02 -16.98 1.62
C PHE A 39 2.87 -16.28 2.34
N LEU A 40 1.66 -16.82 2.27
CA LEU A 40 0.50 -16.25 2.96
C LEU A 40 0.68 -16.25 4.48
N ILE A 41 1.22 -17.33 5.05
CA ILE A 41 1.51 -17.41 6.49
C ILE A 41 2.51 -16.33 6.90
N ILE A 42 3.57 -16.12 6.12
CA ILE A 42 4.57 -15.07 6.37
C ILE A 42 3.89 -13.69 6.35
N LEU A 43 3.13 -13.37 5.29
CA LEU A 43 2.44 -12.09 5.15
C LEU A 43 1.42 -11.84 6.27
N ILE A 44 0.67 -12.86 6.68
CA ILE A 44 -0.28 -12.77 7.80
C ILE A 44 0.46 -12.48 9.10
N ASN A 45 1.59 -13.13 9.34
CA ASN A 45 2.36 -12.94 10.56
C ASN A 45 3.00 -11.54 10.64
N GLU A 46 3.57 -11.08 9.52
CA GLU A 46 4.12 -9.72 9.40
C GLU A 46 3.03 -8.66 9.60
N ASN A 47 1.90 -8.80 8.91
CA ASN A 47 0.78 -7.89 9.05
C ASN A 47 0.20 -7.91 10.47
N SER A 48 0.07 -9.09 11.09
CA SER A 48 -0.40 -9.21 12.48
C SER A 48 0.53 -8.49 13.45
N THR A 49 1.84 -8.56 13.22
CA THR A 49 2.85 -7.86 14.02
C THR A 49 2.75 -6.35 13.80
N PHE A 50 2.61 -5.91 12.56
CA PHE A 50 2.40 -4.51 12.20
C PHE A 50 1.16 -3.94 12.88
N VAL A 51 0.00 -4.60 12.74
CA VAL A 51 -1.28 -4.18 13.33
C VAL A 51 -1.20 -4.07 14.85
N LYS A 52 -0.53 -5.03 15.52
CA LYS A 52 -0.33 -4.98 16.98
C LYS A 52 0.53 -3.80 17.43
N ASN A 53 1.45 -3.34 16.58
CA ASN A 53 2.39 -2.26 16.87
C ASN A 53 1.91 -0.89 16.37
N LEU A 54 0.68 -0.78 15.86
CA LEU A 54 0.17 0.48 15.31
C LEU A 54 0.10 1.57 16.39
N PRO A 55 0.58 2.79 16.09
CA PRO A 55 0.43 3.93 16.98
C PRO A 55 -1.04 4.27 17.25
N THR A 56 -1.35 4.71 18.47
CA THR A 56 -2.67 5.25 18.81
C THR A 56 -3.00 6.44 17.90
N GLY A 57 -4.07 6.33 17.10
CA GLY A 57 -4.49 7.36 16.17
C GLY A 57 -4.06 7.13 14.70
N CYS A 58 -3.50 5.97 14.37
CA CYS A 58 -3.31 5.55 12.98
C CYS A 58 -4.62 5.68 12.18
N GLY A 59 -4.54 6.28 11.01
CA GLY A 59 -5.66 6.55 10.10
C GLY A 59 -6.49 7.79 10.42
N SER A 60 -6.16 8.56 11.47
CA SER A 60 -6.96 9.72 11.86
C SER A 60 -7.01 10.84 10.81
N TYR A 61 -5.98 10.94 9.96
CA TYR A 61 -5.92 11.91 8.86
C TYR A 61 -6.40 11.31 7.52
N LEU A 62 -6.64 10.00 7.45
CA LEU A 62 -7.09 9.29 6.25
C LEU A 62 -8.60 9.33 6.05
N LYS A 63 -9.16 10.53 6.03
CA LYS A 63 -10.56 10.73 5.62
C LYS A 63 -10.72 10.39 4.15
N SER A 64 -11.91 9.90 3.77
CA SER A 64 -12.20 9.45 2.39
C SER A 64 -11.81 10.49 1.32
N TYR A 65 -12.10 11.78 1.55
CA TYR A 65 -11.75 12.84 0.59
C TYR A 65 -10.24 13.06 0.46
N ILE A 66 -9.45 12.86 1.52
CA ILE A 66 -7.99 12.96 1.48
C ILE A 66 -7.41 11.79 0.68
N VAL A 67 -7.88 10.58 0.97
CA VAL A 67 -7.47 9.37 0.25
C VAL A 67 -7.77 9.50 -1.25
N GLN A 68 -9.00 9.90 -1.59
CA GLN A 68 -9.38 10.16 -2.98
C GLN A 68 -8.52 11.24 -3.64
N TYR A 69 -8.19 12.30 -2.91
CA TYR A 69 -7.34 13.36 -3.41
C TYR A 69 -5.91 12.87 -3.72
N ILE A 70 -5.30 12.11 -2.81
CA ILE A 70 -3.97 11.50 -3.00
C ILE A 70 -4.01 10.55 -4.21
N PHE A 71 -5.00 9.65 -4.27
CA PHE A 71 -5.13 8.70 -5.38
C PHE A 71 -5.35 9.39 -6.72
N THR A 72 -6.16 10.45 -6.75
CA THR A 72 -6.38 11.25 -7.95
C THR A 72 -5.08 11.85 -8.46
N ILE A 73 -4.21 12.34 -7.57
CA ILE A 73 -2.89 12.86 -7.95
C ILE A 73 -2.02 11.74 -8.52
N CYS A 74 -1.91 10.59 -7.84
CA CYS A 74 -1.13 9.45 -8.32
C CYS A 74 -1.59 8.98 -9.72
N ILE A 75 -2.90 8.85 -9.92
CA ILE A 75 -3.48 8.47 -11.22
C ILE A 75 -3.14 9.51 -12.30
N ARG A 76 -3.30 10.80 -12.00
CA ARG A 76 -3.01 11.88 -12.97
C ARG A 76 -1.54 11.99 -13.33
N LEU A 77 -0.66 11.66 -12.39
CA LEU A 77 0.78 11.66 -12.59
C LEU A 77 1.31 10.33 -13.12
N GLN A 78 0.43 9.35 -13.39
CA GLN A 78 0.78 8.01 -13.87
C GLN A 78 1.81 7.31 -12.97
N ILE A 79 1.66 7.50 -11.66
CA ILE A 79 2.51 6.86 -10.64
C ILE A 79 2.07 5.39 -10.49
N PRO A 80 2.99 4.44 -10.30
CA PRO A 80 2.66 3.03 -10.07
C PRO A 80 1.67 2.82 -8.93
N ASP A 81 0.84 1.79 -9.08
CA ASP A 81 -0.26 1.54 -8.17
C ASP A 81 0.20 1.22 -6.74
N ASP A 82 1.39 0.68 -6.54
CA ASP A 82 1.88 0.36 -5.19
C ASP A 82 2.26 1.64 -4.42
N VAL A 83 2.79 2.64 -5.12
CA VAL A 83 3.26 3.90 -4.53
C VAL A 83 2.12 4.69 -3.88
N LYS A 84 0.89 4.58 -4.38
CA LYS A 84 -0.25 5.31 -3.81
C LYS A 84 -0.57 4.85 -2.38
N TYR A 85 -0.38 3.57 -2.08
CA TYR A 85 -0.59 3.03 -0.74
C TYR A 85 0.52 3.44 0.22
N PHE A 86 1.78 3.41 -0.23
CA PHE A 86 2.91 3.93 0.55
C PHE A 86 2.79 5.43 0.83
N ALA A 87 2.34 6.22 -0.16
CA ALA A 87 2.15 7.66 0.02
C ALA A 87 1.09 7.99 1.07
N ILE A 88 0.03 7.18 1.16
CA ILE A 88 -1.01 7.32 2.19
C ILE A 88 -0.44 7.09 3.58
N ASP A 89 0.32 6.00 3.76
CA ASP A 89 0.89 5.64 5.06
C ASP A 89 1.90 6.69 5.55
N ILE A 90 2.78 7.15 4.64
CA ILE A 90 3.73 8.24 4.92
C ILE A 90 2.98 9.52 5.30
N PHE A 91 1.92 9.87 4.57
CA PHE A 91 1.14 11.07 4.83
C PHE A 91 0.47 11.01 6.21
N ASP A 92 -0.24 9.93 6.53
CA ASP A 92 -0.94 9.80 7.81
C ASP A 92 0.02 9.81 9.00
N THR A 93 1.11 9.06 8.90
CA THR A 93 2.15 9.01 9.93
C THR A 93 2.74 10.39 10.16
N PHE A 94 3.12 11.09 9.10
CA PHE A 94 3.67 12.43 9.19
C PHE A 94 2.69 13.43 9.82
N MET A 95 1.43 13.41 9.38
CA MET A 95 0.39 14.31 9.90
C MET A 95 0.08 14.04 11.38
N ASN A 96 0.06 12.78 11.79
CA ASN A 96 -0.08 12.39 13.19
C ASN A 96 1.09 12.90 14.03
N THR A 97 2.33 12.57 13.65
CA THR A 97 3.52 13.00 14.40
C THR A 97 3.62 14.51 14.49
N GLN A 98 3.39 15.21 13.38
CA GLN A 98 3.46 16.67 13.37
C GLN A 98 2.29 17.31 14.14
N GLY A 99 1.09 16.76 14.03
CA GLY A 99 -0.09 17.23 14.75
C GLY A 99 0.11 17.17 16.26
N ILE A 100 0.62 16.04 16.77
CA ILE A 100 0.97 15.86 18.18
C ILE A 100 2.06 16.86 18.60
N ALA A 101 3.14 16.99 17.82
CA ALA A 101 4.23 17.91 18.13
C ALA A 101 3.77 19.38 18.20
N LEU A 102 2.90 19.81 17.28
CA LEU A 102 2.35 21.16 17.26
C LEU A 102 1.38 21.39 18.42
N TRP A 103 0.53 20.41 18.73
CA TRP A 103 -0.37 20.48 19.87
C TRP A 103 0.42 20.63 21.17
N ASP A 104 1.42 19.78 21.38
CA ASP A 104 2.30 19.85 22.55
C ASP A 104 3.02 21.17 22.67
N ALA A 105 3.51 21.72 21.54
CA ALA A 105 4.13 23.03 21.52
C ALA A 105 3.15 24.10 21.99
N VAL A 106 1.91 24.11 21.48
CA VAL A 106 0.85 25.05 21.86
C VAL A 106 0.42 24.88 23.32
N ALA A 107 0.30 23.65 23.79
CA ALA A 107 -0.09 23.31 25.15
C ALA A 107 0.93 23.86 26.17
N LYS A 108 2.23 23.77 25.86
CA LYS A 108 3.34 24.24 26.70
C LYS A 108 3.51 25.77 26.75
N LEU A 109 2.85 26.55 25.89
CA LEU A 109 2.93 28.01 25.98
C LEU A 109 2.33 28.53 27.30
N ASN A 110 3.05 29.43 27.97
CA ASN A 110 2.52 30.19 29.10
C ASN A 110 1.66 31.37 28.61
N ARG A 111 0.49 31.05 28.05
CA ARG A 111 -0.50 32.00 27.51
C ARG A 111 -1.90 31.60 27.95
N CYS A 112 -2.82 32.56 28.04
CA CYS A 112 -4.23 32.25 28.32
C CYS A 112 -4.84 31.39 27.20
N ASN A 113 -5.86 30.60 27.53
CA ASN A 113 -6.50 29.67 26.59
C ASN A 113 -7.00 30.38 25.32
N LYS A 114 -7.58 31.58 25.44
CA LYS A 114 -8.02 32.39 24.28
C LYS A 114 -6.90 32.70 23.30
N ALA A 115 -5.69 32.98 23.79
CA ALA A 115 -4.53 33.21 22.93
C ALA A 115 -4.03 31.90 22.29
N LYS A 116 -4.03 30.79 23.03
CA LYS A 116 -3.69 29.46 22.50
C LYS A 116 -4.63 29.06 21.35
N TYR A 117 -5.94 29.27 21.50
CA TYR A 117 -6.91 29.00 20.43
C TYR A 117 -6.65 29.83 19.16
N LYS A 118 -6.29 31.12 19.30
CA LYS A 118 -5.92 31.95 18.14
C LYS A 118 -4.67 31.44 17.43
N ILE A 119 -3.67 30.99 18.19
CA ILE A 119 -2.45 30.39 17.64
C ILE A 119 -2.79 29.09 16.92
N TRP A 120 -3.59 28.24 17.55
CA TRP A 120 -4.03 26.97 16.97
C TRP A 120 -4.76 27.17 15.64
N ALA A 121 -5.71 28.12 15.59
CA ALA A 121 -6.43 28.44 14.35
C ALA A 121 -5.48 28.90 13.22
N LYS A 122 -4.42 29.65 13.54
CA LYS A 122 -3.39 30.04 12.56
C LYS A 122 -2.56 28.86 12.08
N ILE A 123 -2.22 27.94 12.99
CA ILE A 123 -1.49 26.70 12.65
C ILE A 123 -2.35 25.84 11.74
N GLU A 124 -3.62 25.60 12.10
CA GLU A 124 -4.57 24.82 11.32
C GLU A 124 -4.77 25.39 9.91
N ALA A 125 -4.93 26.71 9.78
CA ALA A 125 -5.01 27.38 8.48
C ALA A 125 -3.72 27.20 7.65
N THR A 126 -2.56 27.21 8.31
CA THR A 126 -1.26 27.02 7.63
C THR A 126 -1.09 25.58 7.14
N ILE A 127 -1.44 24.60 7.98
CA ILE A 127 -1.40 23.18 7.62
C ILE A 127 -2.33 22.93 6.43
N SER A 128 -3.56 23.43 6.51
CA SER A 128 -4.58 23.28 5.45
C SER A 128 -4.10 23.87 4.12
N ARG A 129 -3.51 25.06 4.14
CA ARG A 129 -2.95 25.70 2.92
C ARG A 129 -1.80 24.90 2.31
N GLN A 130 -1.05 24.18 3.13
CA GLN A 130 0.11 23.38 2.70
C GLN A 130 -0.24 21.91 2.42
N LEU A 131 -1.51 21.53 2.49
CA LEU A 131 -1.95 20.15 2.34
C LEU A 131 -1.42 19.51 1.04
N THR A 132 -1.59 20.21 -0.10
CA THR A 132 -1.12 19.72 -1.41
C THR A 132 0.38 19.46 -1.42
N LEU A 133 1.17 20.38 -0.84
CA LEU A 133 2.62 20.21 -0.79
C LEU A 133 2.99 18.96 0.01
N ARG A 134 2.34 18.73 1.15
CA ARG A 134 2.58 17.58 2.02
C ARG A 134 2.22 16.27 1.32
N VAL A 135 1.08 16.25 0.62
CA VAL A 135 0.65 15.11 -0.20
C VAL A 135 1.68 14.81 -1.29
N VAL A 136 2.08 15.81 -2.08
CA VAL A 136 3.05 15.60 -3.16
C VAL A 136 4.42 15.18 -2.63
N SER A 137 4.85 15.72 -1.48
CA SER A 137 6.08 15.27 -0.82
C SER A 137 5.99 13.81 -0.37
N ALA A 138 4.87 13.38 0.20
CA ALA A 138 4.67 11.96 0.56
C ALA A 138 4.74 11.05 -0.68
N ILE A 139 4.12 11.46 -1.79
CA ILE A 139 4.19 10.74 -3.08
C ILE A 139 5.63 10.68 -3.59
N GLN A 140 6.38 11.78 -3.52
CA GLN A 140 7.79 11.82 -3.95
C GLN A 140 8.67 10.88 -3.13
N ILE A 141 8.48 10.85 -1.80
CA ILE A 141 9.21 9.93 -0.92
C ILE A 141 8.84 8.49 -1.26
N ALA A 142 7.55 8.18 -1.37
CA ALA A 142 7.05 6.86 -1.73
C ALA A 142 7.60 6.38 -3.09
N SER A 143 7.62 7.26 -4.09
CA SER A 143 8.14 6.95 -5.43
C SER A 143 9.62 6.59 -5.39
N LYS A 144 10.40 7.31 -4.57
CA LYS A 144 11.82 7.00 -4.38
C LYS A 144 12.01 5.67 -3.67
N LEU A 145 11.25 5.40 -2.60
CA LEU A 145 11.31 4.13 -1.87
C LEU A 145 11.01 2.95 -2.79
N HIS A 146 9.95 3.04 -3.58
CA HIS A 146 9.59 2.02 -4.56
C HIS A 146 10.73 1.77 -5.56
N SER A 147 11.33 2.84 -6.10
CA SER A 147 12.47 2.72 -7.01
C SER A 147 13.71 2.08 -6.39
N PHE A 148 13.91 2.14 -5.07
CA PHE A 148 15.03 1.46 -4.40
C PHE A 148 14.80 -0.04 -4.24
N HIS A 149 13.54 -0.47 -4.10
CA HIS A 149 13.20 -1.89 -4.07
C HIS A 149 13.44 -2.54 -5.44
N ASP A 150 13.03 -1.89 -6.54
CA ASP A 150 13.28 -2.38 -7.90
C ASP A 150 14.77 -2.57 -8.22
N VAL A 151 15.64 -1.68 -7.75
CA VAL A 151 17.10 -1.77 -7.99
C VAL A 151 17.74 -2.88 -7.15
N SER A 152 17.21 -3.16 -5.97
CA SER A 152 17.72 -4.24 -5.12
C SER A 152 17.40 -5.60 -5.72
N ASP A 153 16.21 -5.76 -6.31
CA ASP A 153 15.80 -7.01 -6.96
C ASP A 153 16.60 -7.30 -8.24
N ILE A 154 17.12 -6.27 -8.92
CA ILE A 154 18.00 -6.43 -10.10
C ILE A 154 19.43 -6.83 -9.71
N VAL A 155 19.90 -6.48 -8.51
CA VAL A 155 21.28 -6.76 -8.06
C VAL A 155 21.41 -8.17 -7.47
N TYR A 156 20.30 -8.81 -7.12
CA TYR A 156 20.26 -10.19 -6.64
C TYR A 156 19.68 -11.20 -7.65
N ALA A 157 19.44 -10.79 -8.90
CA ALA A 157 19.09 -11.65 -10.03
C ALA A 157 20.31 -11.91 -10.93
#